data_AF-A0A3D9RV89-F1
#
_entry.id   AF-A0A3D9RV89-F1
#
_cell.length_a   1.000
_cell.length_b   1.000
_cell.length_c   1.000
_cell.angle_alpha   90.00
_cell.angle_beta   90.00
_cell.angle_gamma   90.00
#
_symmetry.space_group_name_H-M   'P 1'
#
loop_
_entity.id
_entity.type
_entity.pdbx_description
1 polymer ?
#
loop_
_entity_poly.entity_id
_entity_poly.type
_entity_poly.pdbx_seq_one_letter_code
_entity_poly.pdbx_strand_id
1 'polypeptide(L)'
;MKTYFKALFLLLFVYSCAPEEIEIVGTVTTTVFPENSGTVATIRQVDMVQLIAIPTENYVFKGWSLEKNSVTLEIVNPLFVNLDTTDKNITAVFEKKDSDEDGITDDIDICPDTPSNESVDANGCSVSQRDTDDDGVPDDVDNCPETSNPAQLDFDLDGIGDVCDDDIDNDGVLNDLDLCSETPLGELVNGDGCSGSQIGIQGVNFMNGYLSGGSADVIEIAVEGDNAYIYEELSSDPDCNDNWYPRGSLCDQAPYINDPDFSYRQDEDSGATWGIDDFDFNAYGILVIDLGSEQFINSMSVFQMFSDGKATHIEAYAYPNATAPPSSEDSNWSQLFPYTEVGEGTEVDGIGQANTVSDPLKIQFSGVFTRYIMLYVKNDGSLGDEDYIELRQIKAFYTE
;
A
#
# COMPACT_ATOMS: atom_id res chain seq x y z
N MET A 1 22.37 -70.21 4.73
CA MET A 1 22.63 -70.83 6.05
C MET A 1 21.29 -71.06 6.71
N LYS A 2 21.08 -72.24 7.29
CA LYS A 2 19.81 -72.77 7.81
C LYS A 2 19.24 -71.91 8.94
N THR A 3 17.91 -71.76 8.99
CA THR A 3 17.08 -72.21 10.12
C THR A 3 15.58 -72.19 9.78
N TYR A 4 14.97 -73.36 9.75
CA TYR A 4 13.52 -73.57 9.75
C TYR A 4 13.06 -73.69 11.21
N PHE A 5 12.07 -72.90 11.63
CA PHE A 5 11.39 -73.12 12.90
C PHE A 5 10.19 -74.06 12.67
N LYS A 6 10.34 -75.32 13.08
CA LYS A 6 9.24 -76.27 13.26
C LYS A 6 8.72 -76.13 14.69
N ALA A 7 7.52 -75.59 14.86
CA ALA A 7 6.82 -75.69 16.13
C ALA A 7 6.29 -77.12 16.29
N LEU A 8 6.82 -77.82 17.30
CA LEU A 8 6.46 -79.16 17.74
C LEU A 8 5.34 -79.02 18.78
N PHE A 9 4.10 -79.37 18.44
CA PHE A 9 3.00 -79.40 19.41
C PHE A 9 2.87 -80.80 20.02
N LEU A 10 2.84 -80.83 21.35
CA LEU A 10 2.89 -82.00 22.23
C LEU A 10 1.57 -82.78 22.17
N LEU A 11 1.62 -84.06 21.81
CA LEU A 11 0.50 -84.99 21.91
C LEU A 11 0.38 -85.53 23.35
N LEU A 12 -0.73 -85.25 24.03
CA LEU A 12 -1.11 -85.90 25.28
C LEU A 12 -2.33 -86.80 25.01
N PHE A 13 -2.16 -88.11 25.17
CA PHE A 13 -3.27 -89.08 25.12
C PHE A 13 -3.93 -89.20 26.50
N VAL A 14 -5.25 -89.02 26.55
CA VAL A 14 -6.08 -89.51 27.67
C VAL A 14 -7.29 -90.24 27.07
N TYR A 15 -7.45 -91.52 27.41
CA TYR A 15 -8.59 -92.36 27.03
C TYR A 15 -9.73 -92.20 28.06
N SER A 16 -10.97 -91.95 27.60
CA SER A 16 -12.21 -92.23 28.36
C SER A 16 -13.42 -92.29 27.41
N CYS A 17 -14.27 -93.30 27.57
CA CYS A 17 -15.42 -93.67 26.72
C CYS A 17 -16.71 -92.85 26.98
N ALA A 18 -17.46 -92.57 25.90
CA ALA A 18 -18.92 -92.72 25.66
C ALA A 18 -19.54 -91.52 24.90
N PRO A 19 -20.77 -91.67 24.37
CA PRO A 19 -21.12 -91.98 22.98
C PRO A 19 -21.33 -90.75 22.08
N GLU A 20 -21.20 -90.94 20.76
CA GLU A 20 -21.62 -90.02 19.67
C GLU A 20 -21.20 -88.54 19.81
N GLU A 21 -19.96 -88.22 19.42
CA GLU A 21 -19.67 -86.86 18.96
C GLU A 21 -20.24 -86.69 17.54
N ILE A 22 -21.49 -86.23 17.55
CA ILE A 22 -22.14 -85.31 16.61
C ILE A 22 -21.33 -85.05 15.34
N GLU A 23 -21.91 -85.55 14.24
CA GLU A 23 -21.60 -85.18 12.86
C GLU A 23 -21.35 -83.67 12.76
N ILE A 24 -20.18 -83.27 12.27
CA ILE A 24 -19.91 -81.88 11.91
C ILE A 24 -20.89 -81.54 10.79
N VAL A 25 -21.96 -80.81 11.12
CA VAL A 25 -22.80 -80.18 10.12
C VAL A 25 -22.44 -78.70 10.11
N GLY A 26 -21.84 -78.26 9.01
CA GLY A 26 -21.49 -76.87 8.75
C GLY A 26 -19.99 -76.66 8.49
N THR A 27 -19.67 -76.12 7.32
CA THR A 27 -18.34 -75.59 7.01
C THR A 27 -18.34 -74.08 7.20
N VAL A 28 -17.61 -73.56 8.20
CA VAL A 28 -17.34 -72.12 8.29
C VAL A 28 -16.21 -71.79 7.33
N THR A 29 -16.53 -71.07 6.26
CA THR A 29 -15.52 -70.47 5.38
C THR A 29 -15.44 -68.99 5.68
N THR A 30 -14.24 -68.51 5.98
CA THR A 30 -13.99 -67.08 6.15
C THR A 30 -13.32 -66.57 4.89
N THR A 31 -13.75 -65.41 4.42
CA THR A 31 -13.10 -64.72 3.30
C THR A 31 -12.81 -63.29 3.71
N VAL A 32 -11.61 -62.82 3.38
CA VAL A 32 -11.19 -61.43 3.54
C VAL A 32 -10.93 -60.89 2.15
N PHE A 33 -11.48 -59.73 1.86
CA PHE A 33 -11.19 -58.99 0.65
C PHE A 33 -10.98 -57.53 1.03
N PRO A 34 -9.93 -56.88 0.50
CA PRO A 34 -8.74 -57.38 -0.23
C PRO A 34 -7.68 -58.07 0.68
N GLU A 35 -6.67 -58.73 0.09
CA GLU A 35 -5.62 -59.46 0.84
C GLU A 35 -4.87 -58.61 1.89
N ASN A 36 -4.82 -57.30 1.66
CA ASN A 36 -4.13 -56.34 2.53
C ASN A 36 -5.06 -55.65 3.53
N SER A 37 -6.35 -56.00 3.62
CA SER A 37 -7.29 -55.25 4.46
C SER A 37 -7.36 -55.70 5.91
N GLY A 38 -6.78 -56.86 6.22
CA GLY A 38 -6.87 -57.47 7.53
C GLY A 38 -6.76 -58.98 7.49
N THR A 39 -6.92 -59.59 8.67
CA THR A 39 -7.03 -61.04 8.84
C THR A 39 -8.26 -61.38 9.66
N VAL A 40 -8.80 -62.58 9.46
CA VAL A 40 -9.87 -63.13 10.30
C VAL A 40 -9.34 -64.34 11.06
N ALA A 41 -9.41 -64.28 12.38
CA ALA A 41 -9.08 -65.41 13.25
C ALA A 41 -10.37 -66.12 13.71
N THR A 42 -10.34 -67.46 13.74
CA THR A 42 -11.47 -68.30 14.13
C THR A 42 -11.12 -69.13 15.36
N ILE A 43 -11.97 -69.11 16.39
CA ILE A 43 -11.79 -69.92 17.61
C ILE A 43 -13.05 -70.75 17.84
N ARG A 44 -12.93 -72.09 17.88
CA ARG A 44 -14.04 -73.01 18.15
C ARG A 44 -14.27 -73.15 19.66
N GLN A 45 -15.50 -72.94 20.12
CA GLN A 45 -15.92 -73.16 21.50
C GLN A 45 -17.24 -73.95 21.53
N VAL A 46 -17.17 -75.24 21.85
CA VAL A 46 -18.35 -76.14 21.92
C VAL A 46 -19.21 -76.03 20.63
N ASP A 47 -20.40 -75.41 20.72
CA ASP A 47 -21.40 -75.22 19.66
C ASP A 47 -21.36 -73.83 19.00
N MET A 48 -20.32 -73.03 19.27
CA MET A 48 -20.15 -71.69 18.69
C MET A 48 -18.75 -71.49 18.08
N VAL A 49 -18.67 -70.59 17.11
CA VAL A 49 -17.42 -70.05 16.56
C VAL A 49 -17.34 -68.57 16.90
N GLN A 50 -16.18 -68.17 17.43
CA GLN A 50 -15.82 -66.77 17.60
C GLN A 50 -14.99 -66.32 16.40
N LEU A 51 -15.43 -65.25 15.74
CA LEU A 51 -14.74 -64.60 14.64
C LEU A 51 -14.17 -63.26 15.12
N ILE A 52 -12.89 -63.04 14.86
CA ILE A 52 -12.18 -61.80 15.20
C ILE A 52 -11.62 -61.23 13.91
N ALA A 53 -12.05 -60.02 13.55
CA ALA A 53 -11.47 -59.26 12.45
C ALA A 53 -10.33 -58.40 13.01
N ILE A 54 -9.14 -58.52 12.44
CA ILE A 54 -7.97 -57.73 12.81
C ILE A 54 -7.59 -56.91 11.57
N PRO A 55 -7.90 -55.60 11.54
CA PRO A 55 -7.47 -54.76 10.44
C PRO A 55 -5.94 -54.61 10.42
N THR A 56 -5.40 -54.46 9.23
CA THR A 56 -4.03 -53.96 9.01
C THR A 56 -3.97 -52.44 9.23
N GLU A 57 -2.75 -51.89 9.30
CA GLU A 57 -2.47 -50.47 9.61
C GLU A 57 -3.34 -49.45 8.84
N ASN A 58 -3.58 -49.66 7.54
CA ASN A 58 -4.29 -48.68 6.68
C ASN A 58 -5.77 -48.99 6.44
N TYR A 59 -6.35 -49.89 7.24
CA TYR A 59 -7.73 -50.32 7.06
C TYR A 59 -8.51 -50.24 8.37
N VAL A 60 -9.80 -50.01 8.25
CA VAL A 60 -10.76 -49.99 9.35
C VAL A 60 -11.79 -51.09 9.15
N PHE A 61 -12.08 -51.83 10.21
CA PHE A 61 -13.15 -52.82 10.22
C PHE A 61 -14.51 -52.11 10.26
N LYS A 62 -15.35 -52.34 9.24
CA LYS A 62 -16.69 -51.72 9.14
C LYS A 62 -17.83 -52.63 9.61
N GLY A 63 -17.61 -53.95 9.62
CA GLY A 63 -18.63 -54.90 10.08
C GLY A 63 -18.52 -56.28 9.44
N TRP A 64 -19.40 -57.17 9.86
CA TRP A 64 -19.58 -58.50 9.27
C TRP A 64 -20.82 -58.52 8.37
N SER A 65 -20.68 -59.06 7.16
CA SER A 65 -21.79 -59.38 6.26
C SER A 65 -22.14 -60.86 6.36
N LEU A 66 -23.39 -61.17 6.74
CA LEU A 66 -23.87 -62.53 7.05
C LEU A 66 -24.45 -63.29 5.85
N GLU A 67 -24.64 -62.62 4.71
CA GLU A 67 -25.04 -63.23 3.44
C GLU A 67 -24.34 -62.49 2.30
N LYS A 68 -24.06 -63.19 1.20
CA LYS A 68 -23.41 -62.60 0.03
C LYS A 68 -24.29 -61.45 -0.52
N ASN A 69 -23.83 -60.20 -0.38
CA ASN A 69 -24.53 -58.96 -0.74
C ASN A 69 -25.64 -58.48 0.22
N SER A 70 -25.65 -58.89 1.50
CA SER A 70 -26.54 -58.25 2.49
C SER A 70 -26.06 -56.84 2.84
N VAL A 71 -27.00 -55.88 2.87
CA VAL A 71 -26.76 -54.47 3.25
C VAL A 71 -26.66 -54.31 4.78
N THR A 72 -27.20 -55.27 5.54
CA THR A 72 -27.20 -55.22 7.00
C THR A 72 -25.86 -55.75 7.54
N LEU A 73 -25.09 -54.87 8.18
CA LEU A 73 -23.81 -55.19 8.81
C LEU A 73 -23.96 -55.40 10.32
N GLU A 74 -23.35 -56.46 10.84
CA GLU A 74 -23.10 -56.63 12.28
C GLU A 74 -21.78 -55.94 12.64
N ILE A 75 -21.84 -54.84 13.41
CA ILE A 75 -20.65 -54.01 13.73
C ILE A 75 -19.87 -54.53 14.95
N VAL A 76 -20.34 -55.58 15.61
CA VAL A 76 -19.70 -56.13 16.82
C VAL A 76 -18.50 -57.00 16.43
N ASN A 77 -17.34 -56.72 17.03
CA ASN A 77 -16.11 -57.49 16.88
C ASN A 77 -15.52 -57.73 18.29
N PRO A 78 -15.40 -58.99 18.75
CA PRO A 78 -15.60 -60.25 18.04
C PRO A 78 -17.08 -60.62 17.80
N LEU A 79 -17.35 -61.34 16.70
CA LEU A 79 -18.67 -61.91 16.38
C LEU A 79 -18.78 -63.36 16.86
N PHE A 80 -19.90 -63.72 17.47
CA PHE A 80 -20.19 -65.08 17.92
C PHE A 80 -21.27 -65.71 17.04
N VAL A 81 -20.99 -66.88 16.48
CA VAL A 81 -21.84 -67.56 15.51
C VAL A 81 -22.18 -68.95 16.03
N ASN A 82 -23.47 -69.26 16.11
CA ASN A 82 -23.94 -70.59 16.47
C ASN A 82 -23.79 -71.55 15.27
N LEU A 83 -23.22 -72.73 15.52
CA LEU A 83 -23.07 -73.81 14.54
C LEU A 83 -24.35 -74.64 14.54
N ASP A 84 -25.29 -74.28 13.66
CA ASP A 84 -26.48 -75.09 13.38
C ASP A 84 -26.26 -75.94 12.10
N THR A 85 -27.30 -76.64 11.66
CA THR A 85 -27.21 -77.53 10.49
C THR A 85 -27.18 -76.82 9.13
N THR A 86 -27.05 -75.49 9.11
CA THR A 86 -27.02 -74.70 7.87
C THR A 86 -25.67 -74.05 7.62
N ASP A 87 -25.20 -74.08 6.38
CA ASP A 87 -23.98 -73.37 5.98
C ASP A 87 -24.19 -71.85 6.08
N LYS A 88 -23.21 -71.15 6.66
CA LYS A 88 -23.23 -69.69 6.83
C LYS A 88 -22.03 -69.05 6.11
N ASN A 89 -22.28 -68.01 5.32
CA ASN A 89 -21.25 -67.25 4.63
C ASN A 89 -21.04 -65.91 5.34
N ILE A 90 -19.92 -65.77 6.05
CA ILE A 90 -19.62 -64.58 6.83
C ILE A 90 -18.38 -63.90 6.25
N THR A 91 -18.54 -62.63 5.89
CA THR A 91 -17.47 -61.82 5.29
C THR A 91 -17.13 -60.66 6.21
N ALA A 92 -15.84 -60.48 6.52
CA ALA A 92 -15.37 -59.27 7.19
C ALA A 92 -15.26 -58.15 6.16
N VAL A 93 -15.87 -57.01 6.44
CA VAL A 93 -15.81 -55.81 5.59
C VAL A 93 -14.81 -54.84 6.18
N PHE A 94 -13.84 -54.48 5.37
CA PHE A 94 -12.82 -53.49 5.69
C PHE A 94 -12.86 -52.38 4.65
N GLU A 95 -12.61 -51.16 5.09
CA GLU A 95 -12.43 -49.99 4.22
C GLU A 95 -11.06 -49.37 4.48
N LYS A 96 -10.55 -48.65 3.50
CA LYS A 96 -9.34 -47.85 3.71
C LYS A 96 -9.61 -46.81 4.78
N LYS A 97 -8.59 -46.51 5.57
CA LYS A 97 -8.65 -45.44 6.55
C LYS A 97 -8.58 -44.09 5.84
N ASP A 98 -9.37 -43.16 6.35
CA ASP A 98 -9.49 -41.76 5.99
C ASP A 98 -9.68 -41.07 7.35
N SER A 99 -8.68 -40.30 7.78
CA SER A 99 -8.51 -39.89 9.17
C SER A 99 -9.25 -38.60 9.51
N ASP A 100 -9.31 -37.68 8.57
CA ASP A 100 -9.97 -36.38 8.67
C ASP A 100 -11.34 -36.36 7.96
N GLU A 101 -11.71 -37.44 7.29
CA GLU A 101 -12.99 -37.66 6.62
C GLU A 101 -13.24 -36.66 5.47
N ASP A 102 -12.17 -36.25 4.78
CA ASP A 102 -12.21 -35.32 3.65
C ASP A 102 -12.60 -36.01 2.30
N GLY A 103 -12.61 -37.35 2.30
CA GLY A 103 -12.95 -38.18 1.14
C GLY A 103 -11.74 -38.73 0.38
N ILE A 104 -10.52 -38.41 0.79
CA ILE A 104 -9.25 -38.93 0.29
C ILE A 104 -8.65 -39.85 1.36
N THR A 105 -8.24 -41.05 0.96
CA THR A 105 -7.76 -42.06 1.94
C THR A 105 -6.31 -41.80 2.35
N ASP A 106 -5.97 -42.07 3.62
CA ASP A 106 -4.65 -41.86 4.24
C ASP A 106 -3.44 -42.28 3.38
N ASP A 107 -3.58 -43.29 2.50
CA ASP A 107 -2.48 -43.80 1.68
C ASP A 107 -2.16 -42.94 0.44
N ILE A 108 -3.03 -42.00 0.09
CA ILE A 108 -2.87 -41.05 -1.01
C ILE A 108 -3.11 -39.59 -0.61
N ASP A 109 -3.47 -39.36 0.65
CA ASP A 109 -3.69 -38.04 1.23
C ASP A 109 -2.35 -37.40 1.64
N ILE A 110 -2.10 -36.20 1.11
CA ILE A 110 -0.93 -35.38 1.41
C ILE A 110 -1.21 -34.43 2.60
N CYS A 111 -2.48 -34.14 2.88
CA CYS A 111 -2.96 -33.18 3.86
C CYS A 111 -3.81 -33.88 4.95
N PRO A 112 -3.19 -34.67 5.86
CA PRO A 112 -3.88 -35.61 6.76
C PRO A 112 -4.77 -34.98 7.86
N ASP A 113 -4.93 -33.66 7.86
CA ASP A 113 -5.63 -32.89 8.89
C ASP A 113 -6.50 -31.78 8.25
N THR A 114 -7.13 -32.06 7.12
CA THR A 114 -8.01 -31.13 6.40
C THR A 114 -9.22 -30.73 7.26
N PRO A 115 -9.51 -29.42 7.39
CA PRO A 115 -10.67 -28.96 8.15
C PRO A 115 -11.99 -29.50 7.61
N SER A 116 -12.84 -29.97 8.51
CA SER A 116 -14.14 -30.54 8.14
C SER A 116 -15.05 -29.52 7.43
N ASN A 117 -15.70 -29.97 6.35
CA ASN A 117 -16.57 -29.18 5.43
C ASN A 117 -15.85 -28.31 4.40
N GLU A 118 -14.53 -28.42 4.27
CA GLU A 118 -13.81 -27.81 3.15
C GLU A 118 -13.80 -28.75 1.93
N SER A 119 -13.74 -28.18 0.73
CA SER A 119 -13.56 -28.96 -0.49
C SER A 119 -12.07 -29.20 -0.72
N VAL A 120 -11.68 -30.44 -0.96
CA VAL A 120 -10.30 -30.83 -1.22
C VAL A 120 -10.01 -31.08 -2.69
N ASP A 121 -8.74 -30.94 -3.06
CA ASP A 121 -8.24 -31.34 -4.36
C ASP A 121 -7.97 -32.86 -4.44
N ALA A 122 -7.28 -33.31 -5.49
CA ALA A 122 -6.99 -34.73 -5.67
C ALA A 122 -5.95 -35.30 -4.68
N ASN A 123 -5.26 -34.44 -3.93
CA ASN A 123 -4.26 -34.79 -2.94
C ASN A 123 -4.78 -34.70 -1.49
N GLY A 124 -6.07 -34.38 -1.29
CA GLY A 124 -6.66 -34.21 0.04
C GLY A 124 -6.45 -32.82 0.62
N CYS A 125 -5.89 -31.86 -0.13
CA CYS A 125 -5.61 -30.53 0.42
C CYS A 125 -6.75 -29.57 0.12
N SER A 126 -7.19 -28.81 1.13
CA SER A 126 -8.09 -27.67 0.94
C SER A 126 -7.33 -26.41 0.54
N VAL A 127 -8.07 -25.37 0.15
CA VAL A 127 -7.47 -24.07 -0.23
C VAL A 127 -6.75 -23.43 0.98
N SER A 128 -7.25 -23.62 2.20
CA SER A 128 -6.66 -23.06 3.43
C SER A 128 -5.37 -23.75 3.89
N GLN A 129 -5.01 -24.87 3.25
CA GLN A 129 -3.76 -25.60 3.51
C GLN A 129 -2.77 -25.48 2.35
N ARG A 130 -3.17 -24.85 1.25
CA ARG A 130 -2.31 -24.67 0.09
C ARG A 130 -1.42 -23.45 0.33
N ASP A 131 -0.14 -23.62 0.06
CA ASP A 131 0.90 -22.60 0.15
C ASP A 131 1.74 -22.80 -1.12
N THR A 132 1.46 -21.99 -2.13
CA THR A 132 1.96 -22.20 -3.50
C THR A 132 3.43 -21.78 -3.65
N ASP A 133 3.90 -20.85 -2.83
CA ASP A 133 5.28 -20.33 -2.86
C ASP A 133 6.15 -20.79 -1.68
N ASP A 134 5.61 -21.65 -0.81
CA ASP A 134 6.26 -22.27 0.34
C ASP A 134 6.79 -21.24 1.38
N ASP A 135 6.09 -20.12 1.57
CA ASP A 135 6.51 -19.04 2.46
C ASP A 135 5.99 -19.16 3.91
N GLY A 136 5.03 -20.07 4.12
CA GLY A 136 4.39 -20.34 5.40
C GLY A 136 3.08 -19.60 5.64
N VAL A 137 2.58 -18.85 4.66
CA VAL A 137 1.25 -18.21 4.65
C VAL A 137 0.37 -18.95 3.63
N PRO A 138 -0.80 -19.47 4.03
CA PRO A 138 -1.69 -20.14 3.08
C PRO A 138 -2.28 -19.18 2.05
N ASP A 139 -2.43 -19.65 0.80
CA ASP A 139 -2.92 -18.91 -0.37
C ASP A 139 -4.25 -18.16 -0.15
N ASP A 140 -5.10 -18.59 0.79
CA ASP A 140 -6.40 -17.96 1.05
C ASP A 140 -6.31 -16.68 1.89
N VAL A 141 -5.19 -16.47 2.58
CA VAL A 141 -4.88 -15.29 3.38
C VAL A 141 -3.57 -14.62 2.96
N ASP A 142 -2.88 -15.16 1.98
CA ASP A 142 -1.67 -14.61 1.40
C ASP A 142 -1.98 -13.45 0.43
N ASN A 143 -1.39 -12.28 0.67
CA ASN A 143 -1.51 -11.12 -0.21
C ASN A 143 -0.60 -11.19 -1.46
N CYS A 144 0.28 -12.19 -1.55
CA CYS A 144 1.07 -12.53 -2.73
C CYS A 144 1.21 -14.06 -2.97
N PRO A 145 0.14 -14.80 -3.32
CA PRO A 145 0.10 -16.28 -3.36
C PRO A 145 1.11 -17.00 -4.27
N GLU A 146 1.90 -16.27 -5.07
CA GLU A 146 2.88 -16.83 -6.00
C GLU A 146 4.29 -16.29 -5.74
N THR A 147 4.47 -15.43 -4.72
CA THR A 147 5.74 -14.74 -4.45
C THR A 147 6.00 -14.58 -2.95
N SER A 148 6.90 -15.43 -2.45
CA SER A 148 7.23 -15.55 -1.03
C SER A 148 7.45 -14.21 -0.34
N ASN A 149 6.57 -13.89 0.60
CA ASN A 149 6.60 -12.70 1.42
C ASN A 149 6.03 -12.97 2.83
N PRO A 150 6.73 -13.75 3.70
CA PRO A 150 6.19 -14.19 5.00
C PRO A 150 5.81 -13.06 5.97
N ALA A 151 6.25 -11.84 5.69
CA ALA A 151 5.93 -10.65 6.47
C ALA A 151 4.55 -10.04 6.13
N GLN A 152 3.97 -10.42 4.98
CA GLN A 152 2.66 -9.97 4.50
C GLN A 152 2.52 -8.44 4.60
N LEU A 153 3.57 -7.73 4.18
CA LEU A 153 3.55 -6.27 4.11
C LEU A 153 2.63 -5.85 2.97
N ASP A 154 1.87 -4.80 3.21
CA ASP A 154 0.84 -4.21 2.36
C ASP A 154 0.71 -2.76 2.83
N PHE A 155 1.48 -1.87 2.18
CA PHE A 155 1.65 -0.49 2.63
C PHE A 155 0.39 0.36 2.40
N ASP A 156 -0.26 0.21 1.24
CA ASP A 156 -1.44 0.98 0.87
C ASP A 156 -2.78 0.36 1.35
N LEU A 157 -2.73 -0.91 1.81
CA LEU A 157 -3.84 -1.69 2.34
C LEU A 157 -4.90 -2.06 1.29
N ASP A 158 -4.52 -2.25 0.03
CA ASP A 158 -5.42 -2.70 -1.03
C ASP A 158 -5.63 -4.23 -1.09
N GLY A 159 -4.80 -4.98 -0.35
CA GLY A 159 -4.83 -6.45 -0.28
C GLY A 159 -3.88 -7.16 -1.25
N ILE A 160 -3.06 -6.43 -1.99
CA ILE A 160 -1.92 -6.92 -2.76
C ILE A 160 -0.66 -6.63 -1.92
N GLY A 161 0.22 -7.62 -1.73
CA GLY A 161 1.40 -7.39 -0.92
C GLY A 161 2.50 -6.61 -1.63
N ASP A 162 3.29 -5.84 -0.89
CA ASP A 162 4.37 -4.97 -1.40
C ASP A 162 5.33 -5.68 -2.37
N VAL A 163 5.49 -7.01 -2.23
CA VAL A 163 6.43 -7.81 -3.04
C VAL A 163 5.86 -8.15 -4.43
N CYS A 164 4.53 -8.16 -4.57
CA CYS A 164 3.83 -8.47 -5.82
C CYS A 164 2.94 -7.32 -6.33
N ASP A 165 3.00 -6.16 -5.69
CA ASP A 165 2.38 -4.93 -6.14
C ASP A 165 3.32 -4.11 -7.05
N ASP A 166 2.77 -3.53 -8.11
CA ASP A 166 3.47 -2.69 -9.07
C ASP A 166 3.47 -1.19 -8.65
N ASP A 167 2.68 -0.82 -7.64
CA ASP A 167 2.51 0.55 -7.09
C ASP A 167 2.23 0.48 -5.57
N ILE A 168 3.28 0.30 -4.75
CA ILE A 168 3.16 -0.10 -3.34
C ILE A 168 2.50 0.93 -2.42
N ASP A 169 2.41 2.19 -2.83
CA ASP A 169 1.77 3.27 -2.07
C ASP A 169 0.52 3.86 -2.74
N ASN A 170 0.19 3.36 -3.94
CA ASN A 170 -1.03 3.66 -4.70
C ASN A 170 -1.24 5.16 -4.90
N ASP A 171 -0.13 5.89 -5.07
CA ASP A 171 -0.10 7.31 -5.35
C ASP A 171 -0.31 7.62 -6.85
N GLY A 172 -0.28 6.57 -7.68
CA GLY A 172 -0.48 6.59 -9.13
C GLY A 172 0.82 6.60 -9.94
N VAL A 173 1.98 6.45 -9.32
CA VAL A 173 3.31 6.34 -9.94
C VAL A 173 3.88 4.95 -9.67
N LEU A 174 4.06 4.15 -10.73
CA LEU A 174 4.60 2.78 -10.60
C LEU A 174 5.97 2.76 -9.89
N ASN A 175 6.23 1.72 -9.10
CA ASN A 175 7.44 1.52 -8.30
C ASN A 175 8.77 1.78 -9.07
N ASP A 176 8.83 1.41 -10.35
CA ASP A 176 10.03 1.59 -11.19
C ASP A 176 10.28 3.05 -11.61
N LEU A 177 9.27 3.91 -11.49
CA LEU A 177 9.28 5.34 -11.84
C LEU A 177 9.16 6.26 -10.62
N ASP A 178 8.75 5.71 -9.49
CA ASP A 178 8.57 6.43 -8.24
C ASP A 178 9.89 6.63 -7.49
N LEU A 179 10.14 7.88 -7.08
CA LEU A 179 11.32 8.26 -6.29
C LEU A 179 11.04 8.24 -4.78
N CYS A 180 9.79 8.03 -4.37
CA CYS A 180 9.26 8.18 -3.03
C CYS A 180 8.32 7.02 -2.64
N SER A 181 8.86 5.80 -2.73
CA SER A 181 8.22 4.48 -2.54
C SER A 181 7.29 4.21 -1.34
N GLU A 182 7.07 5.16 -0.44
CA GLU A 182 6.20 5.02 0.73
C GLU A 182 5.47 6.34 0.99
N THR A 183 4.76 6.85 -0.02
CA THR A 183 3.97 8.07 0.04
C THR A 183 2.76 7.91 0.96
N PRO A 184 2.56 8.80 1.94
CA PRO A 184 1.43 8.68 2.85
C PRO A 184 0.09 8.65 2.10
N LEU A 185 -0.73 7.65 2.43
CA LEU A 185 -1.98 7.36 1.74
C LEU A 185 -2.91 8.59 1.64
N GLY A 186 -3.26 8.94 0.40
CA GLY A 186 -4.20 10.02 0.08
C GLY A 186 -3.58 11.42 0.02
N GLU A 187 -2.25 11.54 0.15
CA GLU A 187 -1.57 12.79 -0.17
C GLU A 187 -1.51 13.00 -1.69
N LEU A 188 -1.50 14.27 -2.10
CA LEU A 188 -1.22 14.61 -3.50
C LEU A 188 0.28 14.41 -3.74
N VAL A 189 0.63 13.93 -4.94
CA VAL A 189 2.01 13.69 -5.35
C VAL A 189 2.39 14.46 -6.61
N ASN A 190 3.69 14.69 -6.78
CA ASN A 190 4.27 15.24 -7.99
C ASN A 190 4.47 14.16 -9.06
N GLY A 191 5.05 14.53 -10.21
CA GLY A 191 5.36 13.56 -11.28
C GLY A 191 6.43 12.53 -10.94
N ASP A 192 7.11 12.66 -9.80
CA ASP A 192 8.14 11.75 -9.29
C ASP A 192 7.58 10.80 -8.18
N GLY A 193 6.27 10.83 -7.91
CA GLY A 193 5.62 10.03 -6.85
C GLY A 193 5.87 10.57 -5.44
N CYS A 194 6.32 11.81 -5.30
CA CYS A 194 6.61 12.37 -3.99
C CYS A 194 5.54 13.34 -3.53
N SER A 195 5.07 13.16 -2.29
CA SER A 195 4.14 14.08 -1.65
C SER A 195 4.82 15.33 -1.08
N GLY A 196 3.99 16.32 -0.79
CA GLY A 196 4.42 17.55 -0.12
C GLY A 196 5.05 17.31 1.25
N SER A 197 4.68 16.26 1.98
CA SER A 197 5.28 15.94 3.29
C SER A 197 6.66 15.27 3.17
N GLN A 198 6.92 14.57 2.05
CA GLN A 198 8.20 13.92 1.78
C GLN A 198 9.22 14.88 1.14
N ILE A 199 8.77 15.79 0.25
CA ILE A 199 9.65 16.78 -0.42
C ILE A 199 9.70 18.13 0.28
N GLY A 200 8.63 18.48 1.00
CA GLY A 200 8.47 19.78 1.63
C GLY A 200 9.15 19.80 2.99
N ILE A 201 10.28 20.49 3.06
CA ILE A 201 10.80 20.91 4.36
C ILE A 201 9.81 21.95 4.90
N GLN A 202 8.99 21.58 5.88
CA GLN A 202 8.03 22.46 6.53
C GLN A 202 8.69 23.81 6.88
N GLY A 203 8.05 24.91 6.48
CA GLY A 203 8.56 26.26 6.72
C GLY A 203 9.70 26.68 5.80
N VAL A 204 9.93 26.00 4.67
CA VAL A 204 10.87 26.48 3.64
C VAL A 204 10.23 27.40 2.60
N ASN A 205 10.85 28.56 2.37
CA ASN A 205 10.52 29.53 1.35
C ASN A 205 11.07 29.07 0.00
N PHE A 206 10.15 28.69 -0.89
CA PHE A 206 10.45 28.27 -2.25
C PHE A 206 10.62 29.44 -3.22
N MET A 207 10.16 30.63 -2.86
CA MET A 207 10.44 31.89 -3.58
C MET A 207 11.69 32.55 -2.99
N ASN A 208 12.82 31.85 -3.05
CA ASN A 208 14.13 32.37 -2.69
C ASN A 208 15.01 32.38 -3.95
N GLY A 209 15.47 33.55 -4.39
CA GLY A 209 16.46 33.69 -5.45
C GLY A 209 17.82 34.12 -4.90
N TYR A 210 18.84 33.23 -4.83
CA TYR A 210 20.30 33.55 -4.70
C TYR A 210 21.28 32.34 -4.66
N LEU A 211 22.61 32.60 -4.82
CA LEU A 211 23.85 31.76 -4.69
C LEU A 211 23.97 30.79 -3.50
N SER A 212 22.96 30.64 -2.65
CA SER A 212 22.96 29.57 -1.63
C SER A 212 21.64 28.83 -1.58
N GLY A 213 21.23 28.26 -2.72
CA GLY A 213 20.26 27.16 -2.77
C GLY A 213 18.83 27.54 -3.16
N GLY A 214 18.57 28.82 -3.45
CA GLY A 214 17.31 29.24 -4.06
C GLY A 214 17.38 29.13 -5.58
N SER A 215 16.49 28.35 -6.19
CA SER A 215 16.40 28.16 -7.66
C SER A 215 15.31 29.02 -8.31
N ALA A 216 14.60 29.83 -7.53
CA ALA A 216 13.52 30.63 -8.06
C ALA A 216 14.04 31.82 -8.89
N ASP A 217 13.47 32.00 -10.08
CA ASP A 217 13.80 33.11 -10.96
C ASP A 217 12.53 33.72 -11.58
N VAL A 218 12.56 35.03 -11.81
CA VAL A 218 11.52 35.70 -12.61
C VAL A 218 11.85 35.46 -14.07
N ILE A 219 10.96 34.79 -14.80
CA ILE A 219 11.16 34.41 -16.21
C ILE A 219 10.34 35.26 -17.18
N GLU A 220 9.39 36.04 -16.67
CA GLU A 220 8.65 37.04 -17.45
C GLU A 220 8.18 38.16 -16.53
N ILE A 221 8.23 39.39 -17.03
CA ILE A 221 7.59 40.56 -16.43
C ILE A 221 6.70 41.17 -17.50
N ALA A 222 5.42 41.34 -17.18
CA ALA A 222 4.46 41.98 -18.07
C ALA A 222 3.62 43.03 -17.32
N VAL A 223 2.86 43.82 -18.06
CA VAL A 223 1.86 44.74 -17.52
C VAL A 223 0.54 44.47 -18.22
N GLU A 224 -0.57 44.33 -17.50
CA GLU A 224 -1.90 44.22 -18.13
C GLU A 224 -2.62 45.58 -18.07
N GLY A 225 -3.05 46.09 -19.24
CA GLY A 225 -3.69 47.40 -19.44
C GLY A 225 -3.74 47.81 -20.93
N ASP A 226 -4.20 49.03 -21.24
CA ASP A 226 -4.38 49.51 -22.64
C ASP A 226 -3.06 49.54 -23.46
N ASN A 227 -1.89 49.48 -22.81
CA ASN A 227 -0.56 49.36 -23.43
C ASN A 227 0.34 48.34 -22.68
N ALA A 228 -0.04 47.06 -22.70
CA ALA A 228 0.77 45.97 -22.17
C ALA A 228 2.15 45.87 -22.85
N TYR A 229 3.24 45.87 -22.08
CA TYR A 229 4.59 45.60 -22.56
C TYR A 229 5.22 44.47 -21.75
N ILE A 230 5.88 43.53 -22.45
CA ILE A 230 6.74 42.53 -21.83
C ILE A 230 8.14 43.14 -21.73
N TYR A 231 8.71 43.18 -20.52
CA TYR A 231 10.10 43.61 -20.36
C TYR A 231 11.03 42.49 -20.82
N GLU A 232 11.73 42.69 -21.95
CA GLU A 232 12.67 41.70 -22.50
C GLU A 232 14.00 41.62 -21.72
N GLU A 233 14.34 42.64 -20.92
CA GLU A 233 15.52 42.64 -20.05
C GLU A 233 15.13 42.30 -18.61
N LEU A 234 15.07 41.00 -18.32
CA LEU A 234 15.19 40.51 -16.95
C LEU A 234 16.59 40.86 -16.45
N SER A 235 16.69 41.47 -15.27
CA SER A 235 17.99 41.75 -14.65
C SER A 235 18.85 40.48 -14.68
N SER A 236 20.04 40.61 -15.27
CA SER A 236 21.03 39.55 -15.32
C SER A 236 21.86 39.47 -14.04
N ASP A 237 21.57 40.29 -13.03
CA ASP A 237 22.32 40.32 -11.78
C ASP A 237 21.98 39.07 -10.96
N PRO A 238 22.86 38.06 -10.91
CA PRO A 238 22.64 36.87 -10.10
C PRO A 238 22.74 37.21 -8.60
N ASP A 239 23.23 38.42 -8.30
CA ASP A 239 23.58 38.88 -6.98
C ASP A 239 22.53 39.79 -6.33
N CYS A 240 21.28 39.83 -6.83
CA CYS A 240 20.15 40.57 -6.23
C CYS A 240 20.50 41.96 -5.66
N ASN A 241 21.52 42.62 -6.23
CA ASN A 241 22.00 43.93 -5.82
C ASN A 241 21.38 45.03 -6.67
N ASP A 242 20.66 44.62 -7.71
CA ASP A 242 19.87 45.46 -8.58
C ASP A 242 18.65 45.99 -7.82
N ASN A 243 18.87 47.11 -7.12
CA ASN A 243 17.80 47.95 -6.61
C ASN A 243 16.82 48.22 -7.75
N TRP A 244 15.52 48.06 -7.48
CA TRP A 244 14.42 48.43 -8.37
C TRP A 244 14.11 47.47 -9.53
N TYR A 245 14.57 46.20 -9.52
CA TYR A 245 14.15 45.19 -10.51
C TYR A 245 13.20 44.15 -9.93
N PRO A 246 12.27 43.57 -10.74
CA PRO A 246 11.28 42.62 -10.24
C PRO A 246 11.83 41.34 -9.60
N ARG A 247 12.99 40.86 -10.06
CA ARG A 247 13.75 39.76 -9.44
C ARG A 247 14.04 40.03 -7.96
N GLY A 248 14.23 41.30 -7.62
CA GLY A 248 14.40 41.80 -6.28
C GLY A 248 13.27 41.45 -5.32
N SER A 249 12.09 40.99 -5.75
CA SER A 249 11.04 40.51 -4.83
C SER A 249 11.26 39.08 -4.30
N LEU A 250 12.12 38.28 -4.94
CA LEU A 250 12.36 36.87 -4.60
C LEU A 250 13.59 36.67 -3.71
N CYS A 251 14.42 37.70 -3.50
CA CYS A 251 15.73 37.51 -2.87
C CYS A 251 15.64 37.43 -1.33
N ASP A 252 16.45 36.57 -0.74
CA ASP A 252 16.62 36.45 0.72
C ASP A 252 18.05 36.80 1.13
N GLN A 253 18.26 37.24 2.38
CA GLN A 253 19.57 37.62 2.91
C GLN A 253 20.46 36.41 3.24
N ALA A 254 19.89 35.23 3.50
CA ALA A 254 20.61 33.97 3.71
C ALA A 254 19.63 32.76 3.69
N PRO A 255 20.05 31.55 3.29
CA PRO A 255 19.17 30.36 3.14
C PRO A 255 18.46 29.85 4.40
N TYR A 256 18.81 30.38 5.58
CA TYR A 256 18.19 30.03 6.86
C TYR A 256 17.24 31.12 7.37
N ILE A 257 17.04 32.21 6.60
CA ILE A 257 16.13 33.30 6.95
C ILE A 257 14.73 32.98 6.40
N ASN A 258 14.21 31.87 6.90
CA ASN A 258 12.96 31.29 6.45
C ASN A 258 11.74 31.75 7.25
N ASP A 259 11.79 32.99 7.67
CA ASP A 259 10.80 33.53 8.58
C ASP A 259 9.54 33.95 7.81
N PRO A 260 8.37 33.34 8.06
CA PRO A 260 7.12 33.72 7.40
C PRO A 260 6.56 35.04 7.92
N ASP A 261 7.10 35.58 9.02
CA ASP A 261 6.65 36.80 9.69
C ASP A 261 7.57 38.00 9.44
N PHE A 262 8.80 37.77 8.96
CA PHE A 262 9.79 38.83 8.76
C PHE A 262 10.53 38.75 7.41
N SER A 263 10.73 39.91 6.80
CA SER A 263 11.64 40.12 5.67
C SER A 263 12.87 40.89 6.13
N TYR A 264 14.07 40.36 5.87
CA TYR A 264 15.35 40.99 6.24
C TYR A 264 16.16 41.27 4.96
N ARG A 265 16.42 42.54 4.63
CA ARG A 265 17.15 42.98 3.43
C ARG A 265 18.30 43.91 3.79
N GLN A 266 19.38 43.93 2.99
CA GLN A 266 20.63 44.63 3.36
C GLN A 266 20.53 46.13 3.07
N ASP A 267 19.57 46.51 2.22
CA ASP A 267 19.32 47.86 1.76
C ASP A 267 17.84 48.23 1.96
N GLU A 268 17.58 49.50 2.22
CA GLU A 268 16.24 50.08 2.35
C GLU A 268 15.52 50.10 0.99
N ASP A 269 16.26 50.23 -0.11
CA ASP A 269 15.75 50.24 -1.48
C ASP A 269 15.55 48.84 -2.09
N SER A 270 15.85 47.78 -1.33
CA SER A 270 15.71 46.40 -1.81
C SER A 270 14.25 46.00 -2.03
N GLY A 271 13.91 45.58 -3.23
CA GLY A 271 12.60 45.02 -3.55
C GLY A 271 12.37 45.10 -5.04
N ALA A 272 11.12 44.96 -5.44
CA ALA A 272 10.70 45.09 -6.82
C ALA A 272 9.92 46.38 -6.99
N THR A 273 10.27 47.14 -8.03
CA THR A 273 9.48 48.27 -8.49
C THR A 273 9.18 48.10 -9.96
N TRP A 274 7.93 48.34 -10.32
CA TRP A 274 7.45 48.37 -11.69
C TRP A 274 7.01 49.78 -12.02
N GLY A 275 7.76 50.46 -12.89
CA GLY A 275 7.35 51.75 -13.43
C GLY A 275 6.37 51.53 -14.58
N ILE A 276 5.14 52.01 -14.42
CA ILE A 276 4.14 51.94 -15.48
C ILE A 276 4.24 53.24 -16.29
N ASP A 277 5.22 53.30 -17.20
CA ASP A 277 5.27 54.40 -18.15
C ASP A 277 3.95 54.40 -18.97
N ASP A 278 3.20 55.51 -18.92
CA ASP A 278 1.89 55.76 -19.56
C ASP A 278 0.61 55.36 -18.76
N PHE A 279 0.44 55.98 -17.57
CA PHE A 279 -0.82 56.45 -16.92
C PHE A 279 -2.13 55.68 -17.14
N ASP A 280 -2.18 54.39 -16.84
CA ASP A 280 -3.47 53.72 -16.62
C ASP A 280 -3.57 53.24 -15.17
N PHE A 281 -4.37 53.96 -14.38
CA PHE A 281 -4.57 53.84 -12.92
C PHE A 281 -5.10 52.48 -12.44
N ASN A 282 -5.20 51.50 -13.34
CA ASN A 282 -5.73 50.16 -13.08
C ASN A 282 -4.82 49.04 -13.56
N ALA A 283 -3.59 49.35 -14.00
CA ALA A 283 -2.70 48.34 -14.52
C ALA A 283 -2.19 47.39 -13.43
N TYR A 284 -1.96 46.13 -13.81
CA TYR A 284 -1.30 45.14 -12.98
C TYR A 284 0.14 44.95 -13.46
N GLY A 285 1.07 44.88 -12.52
CA GLY A 285 2.38 44.29 -12.76
C GLY A 285 2.28 42.78 -12.67
N ILE A 286 2.75 42.06 -13.69
CA ILE A 286 2.73 40.61 -13.77
C ILE A 286 4.15 40.07 -13.59
N LEU A 287 4.27 39.00 -12.81
CA LEU A 287 5.48 38.19 -12.68
C LEU A 287 5.16 36.76 -13.00
N VAL A 288 5.92 36.15 -13.92
CA VAL A 288 5.98 34.70 -14.04
C VAL A 288 7.28 34.24 -13.39
N ILE A 289 7.15 33.36 -12.40
CA ILE A 289 8.24 32.88 -11.56
C ILE A 289 8.41 31.38 -11.83
N ASP A 290 9.62 30.97 -12.19
CA ASP A 290 10.05 29.57 -12.19
C ASP A 290 10.67 29.27 -10.83
N LEU A 291 10.13 28.33 -10.06
CA LEU A 291 10.71 27.88 -8.79
C LEU A 291 11.97 27.01 -8.99
N GLY A 292 12.30 26.65 -10.23
CA GLY A 292 13.44 25.83 -10.64
C GLY A 292 13.14 24.33 -10.66
N SER A 293 12.22 23.87 -9.81
CA SER A 293 11.64 22.53 -9.80
C SER A 293 10.20 22.61 -9.33
N GLU A 294 9.45 21.52 -9.48
CA GLU A 294 8.10 21.42 -8.91
C GLU A 294 8.20 21.42 -7.38
N GLN A 295 7.32 22.21 -6.74
CA GLN A 295 7.26 22.38 -5.29
C GLN A 295 5.81 22.23 -4.83
N PHE A 296 5.62 21.68 -3.63
CA PHE A 296 4.32 21.72 -2.97
C PHE A 296 4.22 22.98 -2.11
N ILE A 297 3.21 23.83 -2.38
CA ILE A 297 2.99 25.08 -1.65
C ILE A 297 1.52 25.19 -1.24
N ASN A 298 1.29 25.74 -0.05
CA ASN A 298 -0.05 26.01 0.45
C ASN A 298 -0.18 27.36 1.17
N SER A 299 0.91 28.12 1.26
CA SER A 299 0.90 29.41 1.90
C SER A 299 1.86 30.40 1.25
N MET A 300 1.52 31.69 1.37
CA MET A 300 2.37 32.79 0.96
C MET A 300 2.38 33.90 2.01
N SER A 301 3.55 34.53 2.15
CA SER A 301 3.72 35.79 2.88
C SER A 301 4.14 36.89 1.91
N VAL A 302 3.37 37.97 1.88
CA VAL A 302 3.60 39.14 1.02
C VAL A 302 4.01 40.31 1.90
N PHE A 303 5.23 40.78 1.73
CA PHE A 303 5.82 41.87 2.50
C PHE A 303 5.74 43.17 1.73
N GLN A 304 5.25 44.20 2.42
CA GLN A 304 5.02 45.53 1.86
C GLN A 304 6.31 46.35 1.78
N MET A 305 6.44 47.17 0.74
CA MET A 305 7.48 48.20 0.64
C MET A 305 7.09 49.45 1.46
N PHE A 306 8.04 50.15 2.07
CA PHE A 306 7.79 51.42 2.78
C PHE A 306 8.25 52.64 1.98
N SER A 307 7.86 52.66 0.71
CA SER A 307 8.06 53.78 -0.22
C SER A 307 6.69 54.32 -0.67
N ASP A 308 6.66 55.23 -1.64
CA ASP A 308 5.43 55.87 -2.11
C ASP A 308 4.64 55.05 -3.13
N GLY A 309 5.17 54.01 -3.78
CA GLY A 309 4.45 53.21 -4.78
C GLY A 309 3.84 51.89 -4.28
N LYS A 310 3.35 51.83 -3.04
CA LYS A 310 2.99 50.56 -2.37
C LYS A 310 2.02 49.66 -3.18
N ALA A 311 2.32 48.36 -3.25
CA ALA A 311 1.35 47.37 -3.72
C ALA A 311 0.11 47.36 -2.81
N THR A 312 -1.08 47.52 -3.37
CA THR A 312 -2.35 47.55 -2.62
C THR A 312 -3.10 46.25 -2.72
N HIS A 313 -2.89 45.50 -3.81
CA HIS A 313 -3.54 44.20 -4.00
C HIS A 313 -2.64 43.21 -4.72
N ILE A 314 -2.92 41.94 -4.48
CA ILE A 314 -2.21 40.82 -5.11
C ILE A 314 -3.17 39.66 -5.38
N GLU A 315 -2.94 38.95 -6.48
CA GLU A 315 -3.50 37.63 -6.76
C GLU A 315 -2.43 36.71 -7.34
N ALA A 316 -2.61 35.40 -7.17
CA ALA A 316 -1.62 34.42 -7.62
C ALA A 316 -2.27 33.22 -8.31
N TYR A 317 -1.52 32.64 -9.23
CA TYR A 317 -1.88 31.49 -10.02
C TYR A 317 -0.72 30.50 -10.09
N ALA A 318 -1.03 29.21 -10.22
CA ALA A 318 -0.08 28.15 -10.49
C ALA A 318 -0.29 27.59 -11.89
N TYR A 319 0.80 27.15 -12.52
CA TYR A 319 0.74 26.46 -13.81
C TYR A 319 0.88 24.94 -13.62
N PRO A 320 -0.21 24.16 -13.75
CA PRO A 320 -0.15 22.71 -13.55
C PRO A 320 0.54 22.01 -14.73
N ASN A 321 1.29 20.94 -14.45
CA ASN A 321 1.83 20.00 -15.44
C ASN A 321 2.65 20.68 -16.57
N ALA A 322 3.46 21.67 -16.22
CA ALA A 322 4.26 22.41 -17.18
C ALA A 322 5.33 21.52 -17.86
N THR A 323 5.28 21.40 -19.18
CA THR A 323 6.32 20.69 -19.97
C THR A 323 7.38 21.64 -20.54
N ALA A 324 7.15 22.95 -20.45
CA ALA A 324 8.04 24.03 -20.84
C ALA A 324 7.69 25.28 -20.00
N PRO A 325 8.57 26.30 -19.93
CA PRO A 325 8.25 27.57 -19.28
C PRO A 325 7.00 28.23 -19.91
N PRO A 326 5.96 28.54 -19.13
CA PRO A 326 4.74 29.18 -19.62
C PRO A 326 4.93 30.69 -19.79
N SER A 327 4.08 31.29 -20.62
CA SER A 327 3.94 32.76 -20.68
C SER A 327 2.78 33.24 -19.82
N SER A 328 2.78 34.53 -19.45
CA SER A 328 1.64 35.14 -18.73
C SER A 328 0.32 35.12 -19.52
N GLU A 329 0.37 35.00 -20.85
CA GLU A 329 -0.82 34.95 -21.71
C GLU A 329 -1.43 33.54 -21.84
N ASP A 330 -0.78 32.51 -21.31
CA ASP A 330 -1.27 31.13 -21.42
C ASP A 330 -2.59 30.92 -20.68
N SER A 331 -3.51 30.14 -21.25
CA SER A 331 -4.85 29.96 -20.67
C SER A 331 -4.93 28.94 -19.53
N ASN A 332 -3.82 28.26 -19.21
CA ASN A 332 -3.81 27.09 -18.30
C ASN A 332 -3.51 27.44 -16.84
N TRP A 333 -3.33 28.72 -16.52
CA TRP A 333 -3.13 29.19 -15.15
C TRP A 333 -4.33 28.86 -14.27
N SER A 334 -4.08 28.27 -13.11
CA SER A 334 -5.07 27.95 -12.09
C SER A 334 -4.90 28.86 -10.87
N GLN A 335 -5.95 29.55 -10.46
CA GLN A 335 -5.88 30.51 -9.36
C GLN A 335 -5.55 29.83 -8.03
N LEU A 336 -4.57 30.36 -7.30
CA LEU A 336 -4.21 29.97 -5.94
C LEU A 336 -5.04 30.72 -4.92
N PHE A 337 -5.08 32.04 -5.06
CA PHE A 337 -5.91 32.92 -4.26
C PHE A 337 -6.39 34.11 -5.11
N PRO A 338 -7.60 34.61 -4.83
CA PRO A 338 -8.18 35.71 -5.59
C PRO A 338 -7.55 37.05 -5.18
N TYR A 339 -7.88 38.10 -5.92
CA TYR A 339 -7.60 39.50 -5.60
C TYR A 339 -7.75 39.80 -4.09
N THR A 340 -6.62 40.04 -3.43
CA THR A 340 -6.50 40.19 -1.97
C THR A 340 -5.79 41.49 -1.63
N GLU A 341 -6.32 42.22 -0.65
CA GLU A 341 -5.75 43.48 -0.16
C GLU A 341 -4.42 43.23 0.59
N VAL A 342 -3.39 43.95 0.17
CA VAL A 342 -2.08 43.99 0.83
C VAL A 342 -2.11 45.13 1.83
N GLY A 343 -1.94 44.82 3.11
CA GLY A 343 -1.93 45.83 4.18
C GLY A 343 -0.77 46.81 4.07
N GLU A 344 -0.78 47.83 4.93
CA GLU A 344 0.27 48.87 4.97
C GLU A 344 1.66 48.37 5.36
N GLY A 345 1.73 47.17 5.97
CA GLY A 345 2.92 46.56 6.58
C GLY A 345 3.36 47.28 7.87
N THR A 346 4.24 46.62 8.64
CA THR A 346 4.91 47.27 9.79
C THR A 346 6.42 47.38 9.58
N GLU A 347 6.94 48.61 9.67
CA GLU A 347 8.36 48.90 9.66
C GLU A 347 8.95 48.63 11.06
N VAL A 348 9.95 47.74 11.18
CA VAL A 348 10.46 47.30 12.49
C VAL A 348 11.57 48.21 13.03
N ASP A 349 12.47 48.70 12.18
CA ASP A 349 13.70 49.39 12.60
C ASP A 349 13.60 50.94 12.63
N GLY A 350 12.39 51.49 12.54
CA GLY A 350 12.11 52.93 12.62
C GLY A 350 12.31 53.68 11.29
N ILE A 351 11.71 54.87 11.20
CA ILE A 351 11.46 55.60 9.95
C ILE A 351 12.76 55.89 9.17
N GLY A 352 12.89 55.24 8.01
CA GLY A 352 13.79 55.66 6.94
C GLY A 352 15.17 55.01 6.94
N GLN A 353 15.30 53.79 7.51
CA GLN A 353 16.40 52.83 7.31
C GLN A 353 15.98 51.37 7.57
N ALA A 354 14.70 51.01 7.38
CA ALA A 354 14.24 49.69 7.80
C ALA A 354 14.59 48.59 6.80
N ASN A 355 15.69 47.95 7.15
CA ASN A 355 16.11 46.66 6.60
C ASN A 355 15.14 45.53 6.95
N THR A 356 14.23 45.73 7.91
CA THR A 356 13.31 44.71 8.41
C THR A 356 11.84 45.13 8.29
N VAL A 357 11.03 44.28 7.64
CA VAL A 357 9.57 44.43 7.52
C VAL A 357 8.87 43.27 8.24
N SER A 358 7.84 43.57 9.02
CA SER A 358 6.97 42.58 9.69
C SER A 358 5.50 42.77 9.35
N ASP A 359 4.66 41.89 9.91
CA ASP A 359 3.22 41.83 9.68
C ASP A 359 2.85 41.72 8.19
N PRO A 360 3.39 40.71 7.47
CA PRO A 360 3.04 40.50 6.08
C PRO A 360 1.56 40.15 5.93
N LEU A 361 1.03 40.37 4.73
CA LEU A 361 -0.18 39.67 4.32
C LEU A 361 0.15 38.17 4.25
N LYS A 362 -0.51 37.39 5.11
CA LYS A 362 -0.42 35.92 5.11
C LYS A 362 -1.64 35.32 4.44
N ILE A 363 -1.38 34.45 3.47
CA ILE A 363 -2.42 33.80 2.68
C ILE A 363 -2.22 32.29 2.81
N GLN A 364 -3.32 31.59 3.08
CA GLN A 364 -3.39 30.13 3.08
C GLN A 364 -4.36 29.73 1.97
N PHE A 365 -4.00 28.73 1.19
CA PHE A 365 -4.79 28.25 0.06
C PHE A 365 -4.74 26.73 -0.04
N SER A 366 -5.58 26.14 -0.90
CA SER A 366 -5.53 24.70 -1.17
C SER A 366 -4.16 24.34 -1.75
N GLY A 367 -3.47 23.39 -1.12
CA GLY A 367 -2.12 23.00 -1.53
C GLY A 367 -2.05 22.56 -2.99
N VAL A 368 -0.98 22.94 -3.66
CA VAL A 368 -0.76 22.66 -5.08
C VAL A 368 0.69 22.23 -5.32
N PHE A 369 0.88 21.32 -6.28
CA PHE A 369 2.19 21.11 -6.91
C PHE A 369 2.32 22.05 -8.08
N THR A 370 3.35 22.89 -8.05
CA THR A 370 3.67 23.74 -9.18
C THR A 370 5.15 24.03 -9.24
N ARG A 371 5.67 24.13 -10.46
CA ARG A 371 6.97 24.74 -10.73
C ARG A 371 6.85 26.23 -11.04
N TYR A 372 5.74 26.66 -11.62
CA TYR A 372 5.58 28.04 -12.09
C TYR A 372 4.45 28.75 -11.35
N ILE A 373 4.73 29.96 -10.89
CA ILE A 373 3.77 30.83 -10.22
C ILE A 373 3.64 32.09 -11.07
N MET A 374 2.41 32.54 -11.29
CA MET A 374 2.15 33.86 -11.81
C MET A 374 1.55 34.74 -10.72
N LEU A 375 2.06 35.96 -10.60
CA LEU A 375 1.55 36.96 -9.68
C LEU A 375 1.06 38.15 -10.45
N TYR A 376 -0.12 38.65 -10.07
CA TYR A 376 -0.58 39.97 -10.45
C TYR A 376 -0.53 40.85 -9.23
N VAL A 377 0.21 41.95 -9.33
CA VAL A 377 0.36 42.94 -8.27
C VAL A 377 -0.25 44.24 -8.77
N LYS A 378 -1.04 44.90 -7.94
CA LYS A 378 -1.69 46.17 -8.26
C LYS A 378 -1.32 47.22 -7.24
N ASN A 379 -1.16 48.45 -7.72
CA ASN A 379 -1.29 49.67 -6.93
C ASN A 379 -2.49 50.45 -7.47
N ASP A 380 -3.38 50.88 -6.59
CA ASP A 380 -4.59 51.66 -6.93
C ASP A 380 -4.55 53.09 -6.37
N GLY A 381 -3.37 53.54 -5.94
CA GLY A 381 -3.12 54.87 -5.38
C GLY A 381 -3.63 55.07 -3.95
N SER A 382 -4.23 54.06 -3.33
CA SER A 382 -4.77 54.19 -1.97
C SER A 382 -3.68 54.28 -0.89
N LEU A 383 -2.47 53.79 -1.17
CA LEU A 383 -1.35 53.71 -0.24
C LEU A 383 -0.11 54.52 -0.67
N GLY A 384 -0.26 55.44 -1.64
CA GLY A 384 0.79 56.38 -2.03
C GLY A 384 0.67 56.88 -3.48
N ASP A 385 1.81 57.14 -4.12
CA ASP A 385 1.93 57.40 -5.55
C ASP A 385 1.43 56.20 -6.36
N GLU A 386 0.61 56.45 -7.38
CA GLU A 386 -0.03 55.44 -8.21
C GLU A 386 0.78 55.08 -9.47
N ASP A 387 1.84 55.83 -9.77
CA ASP A 387 2.65 55.65 -10.98
C ASP A 387 3.62 54.45 -10.88
N TYR A 388 3.79 53.89 -9.69
CA TYR A 388 4.71 52.78 -9.42
C TYR A 388 3.99 51.67 -8.66
N ILE A 389 4.31 50.42 -8.96
CA ILE A 389 4.01 49.30 -8.07
C ILE A 389 5.30 48.93 -7.37
N GLU A 390 5.26 48.81 -6.05
CA GLU A 390 6.43 48.49 -5.24
C GLU A 390 6.10 47.39 -4.24
N LEU A 391 6.97 46.39 -4.20
CA LEU A 391 6.79 45.23 -3.34
C LEU A 391 8.13 44.81 -2.73
N ARG A 392 8.12 44.56 -1.42
CA ARG A 392 9.36 44.26 -0.69
C ARG A 392 9.85 42.85 -0.95
N GLN A 393 9.02 41.86 -0.62
CA GLN A 393 9.39 40.45 -0.74
C GLN A 393 8.13 39.60 -0.81
N ILE A 394 8.22 38.47 -1.50
CA ILE A 394 7.20 37.42 -1.44
C ILE A 394 7.88 36.11 -1.08
N LYS A 395 7.23 35.34 -0.22
CA LYS A 395 7.67 34.01 0.19
C LYS A 395 6.54 33.00 -0.01
N ALA A 396 6.86 31.80 -0.46
CA ALA A 396 5.91 30.68 -0.56
C ALA A 396 6.40 29.50 0.24
N PHE A 397 5.52 28.87 1.01
CA PHE A 397 5.88 27.78 1.91
C PHE A 397 4.93 26.60 1.80
N TYR A 398 5.42 25.48 2.33
CA TYR A 398 4.60 24.41 2.85
C TYR A 398 4.50 24.53 4.38
N THR A 399 3.27 24.55 4.90
CA THR A 399 2.96 24.50 6.33
C THR A 399 1.93 23.40 6.63
N GLU A 400 2.10 22.65 7.73
CA GLU A 400 1.11 21.64 8.19
C GLU A 400 -0.24 22.22 8.61
#